data_AF-A0A4R5IKD4-F1
#
_entry.id   AF-A0A4R5IKD4-F1
#
_cell.length_a   1.000
_cell.length_b   1.000
_cell.length_c   1.000
_cell.angle_alpha   90.00
_cell.angle_beta   90.00
_cell.angle_gamma   90.00
#
_symmetry.space_group_name_H-M   'P 1'
#
loop_
_entity.id
_entity.type
_entity.pdbx_description
1 polymer ?
#
loop_
_entity_poly.entity_id
_entity_poly.type
_entity_poly.pdbx_seq_one_letter_code
_entity_poly.pdbx_strand_id
1 'polypeptide(L)'
;VRAGFEDAKGNLMGAIERAVIGKTGKEVTAVFANAPGPLELLPSASYPRGWLRVQTSEYRQVMALPIASDEPLKTYRSEMQLHKTLGTTRPAAPVAVGDPLYDIYAREPDAWWRLLNPEWVNPANKKYEGYNPYGLATKRIAEAQSFHRNIQGLYHPTTYASYGADPYQKAFGAVTYRVNATGLKGFGDPLSWRLISEDGEGRIVVRAENRHTLQLRLEPPIDAGDQTVPSDASASRVRGTVVFRQSGYEHQNSYNNDKVLASLLYSLVKIANTAPWWKS
;
A
#
# COMPACT_ATOMS: atom_id res chain seq x y z
N VAL A 1 0.51 8.07 1.73
CA VAL A 1 -0.88 8.47 1.42
C VAL A 1 -0.86 9.89 0.90
N ARG A 2 -1.08 10.07 -0.40
CA ARG A 2 -0.82 11.36 -1.09
C ARG A 2 -1.94 11.79 -2.03
N ALA A 3 -3.02 11.02 -2.10
CA ALA A 3 -4.26 11.35 -2.78
C ALA A 3 -5.41 10.80 -1.92
N GLY A 4 -6.51 11.55 -1.84
CA GLY A 4 -7.77 11.06 -1.30
C GLY A 4 -8.49 10.16 -2.32
N PHE A 5 -9.66 9.66 -1.93
CA PHE A 5 -10.50 8.82 -2.79
C PHE A 5 -11.26 9.69 -3.81
N GLU A 6 -11.09 9.42 -5.11
CA GLU A 6 -11.78 10.13 -6.21
C GLU A 6 -13.22 9.64 -6.43
N ASP A 7 -14.04 10.47 -7.09
CA ASP A 7 -15.46 10.24 -7.33
C ASP A 7 -15.77 8.95 -8.11
N ALA A 8 -16.33 7.95 -7.44
CA ALA A 8 -17.34 7.10 -8.05
C ALA A 8 -18.65 7.91 -8.08
N LYS A 9 -18.93 8.56 -9.22
CA LYS A 9 -20.15 9.38 -9.41
C LYS A 9 -21.40 8.60 -8.96
N GLY A 10 -22.02 9.07 -7.86
CA GLY A 10 -23.39 8.71 -7.49
C GLY A 10 -23.60 7.83 -6.25
N ASN A 11 -22.55 7.41 -5.52
CA ASN A 11 -22.77 6.56 -4.34
C ASN A 11 -22.64 7.33 -3.01
N LEU A 12 -23.73 7.36 -2.22
CA LEU A 12 -23.89 8.06 -0.94
C LEU A 12 -22.81 7.66 0.10
N MET A 13 -22.23 6.47 -0.04
CA MET A 13 -21.18 5.95 0.86
C MET A 13 -19.74 6.28 0.45
N GLY A 14 -19.46 6.52 -0.83
CA GLY A 14 -18.18 7.11 -1.24
C GLY A 14 -17.98 8.51 -0.66
N ALA A 15 -19.06 9.18 -0.24
CA ALA A 15 -19.04 10.39 0.56
C ALA A 15 -18.74 10.14 2.05
N ILE A 16 -19.04 8.94 2.60
CA ILE A 16 -18.80 8.57 4.00
C ILE A 16 -17.33 8.23 4.26
N GLU A 17 -16.68 7.46 3.39
CA GLU A 17 -15.22 7.22 3.52
C GLU A 17 -14.41 8.50 3.37
N ARG A 18 -14.87 9.41 2.49
CA ARG A 18 -14.36 10.78 2.39
C ARG A 18 -14.63 11.63 3.63
N ALA A 19 -15.80 11.49 4.25
CA ALA A 19 -16.14 12.19 5.49
C ALA A 19 -15.31 11.70 6.69
N VAL A 20 -14.86 10.43 6.67
CA VAL A 20 -14.09 9.82 7.76
C VAL A 20 -12.57 10.02 7.58
N ILE A 21 -12.07 9.98 6.33
CA ILE A 21 -10.63 9.89 6.05
C ILE A 21 -10.09 11.13 5.33
N GLY A 22 -10.87 11.84 4.49
CA GLY A 22 -10.46 13.10 3.85
C GLY A 22 -10.19 13.04 2.34
N LYS A 23 -10.09 14.21 1.71
CA LYS A 23 -9.95 14.42 0.25
C LYS A 23 -8.50 14.62 -0.21
N THR A 24 -7.62 15.07 0.69
CA THR A 24 -6.21 15.34 0.40
C THR A 24 -5.31 14.47 1.25
N GLY A 25 -4.08 14.25 0.81
CA GLY A 25 -3.07 13.52 1.58
C GLY A 25 -2.87 14.08 2.98
N LYS A 26 -3.07 15.40 3.18
CA LYS A 26 -2.98 16.06 4.49
C LYS A 26 -4.07 15.60 5.44
N GLU A 27 -5.33 15.58 5.00
CA GLU A 27 -6.47 15.13 5.81
C GLU A 27 -6.37 13.64 6.10
N VAL A 28 -6.05 12.85 5.07
CA VAL A 28 -5.91 11.39 5.20
C VAL A 28 -4.79 11.03 6.16
N THR A 29 -3.60 11.61 6.01
CA THR A 29 -2.44 11.28 6.84
C THR A 29 -2.70 11.58 8.32
N ALA A 30 -3.44 12.64 8.65
CA ALA A 30 -3.74 12.99 10.03
C ALA A 30 -4.50 11.87 10.77
N VAL A 31 -5.41 11.16 10.09
CA VAL A 31 -6.15 10.02 10.63
C VAL A 31 -5.36 8.73 10.48
N PHE A 32 -4.88 8.43 9.26
CA PHE A 32 -4.19 7.19 8.93
C PHE A 32 -2.94 6.95 9.80
N ALA A 33 -2.13 7.98 10.03
CA ALA A 33 -0.89 7.83 10.80
C ALA A 33 -1.11 7.53 12.29
N ASN A 34 -2.33 7.77 12.79
CA ASN A 34 -2.67 7.72 14.21
C ASN A 34 -3.64 6.58 14.57
N ALA A 35 -4.12 5.81 13.60
CA ALA A 35 -5.06 4.71 13.80
C ALA A 35 -4.50 3.37 13.27
N PRO A 36 -4.48 2.29 14.08
CA PRO A 36 -4.00 0.97 13.64
C PRO A 36 -4.78 0.39 12.46
N GLY A 37 -6.12 0.42 12.50
CA GLY A 37 -6.96 -0.19 11.47
C GLY A 37 -6.64 0.26 10.03
N PRO A 38 -6.58 1.57 9.74
CA PRO A 38 -6.15 2.05 8.43
C PRO A 38 -4.74 1.62 8.02
N LEU A 39 -3.79 1.54 8.97
CA LEU A 39 -2.42 1.06 8.68
C LEU A 39 -2.37 -0.44 8.41
N GLU A 40 -3.29 -1.22 8.96
CA GLU A 40 -3.46 -2.64 8.66
C GLU A 40 -4.02 -2.89 7.25
N LEU A 41 -4.49 -1.85 6.54
CA LEU A 41 -4.87 -1.96 5.12
C LEU A 41 -3.67 -1.81 4.17
N LEU A 42 -2.48 -1.45 4.68
CA LEU A 42 -1.29 -1.34 3.84
C LEU A 42 -0.93 -2.70 3.22
N PRO A 43 -0.39 -2.73 1.98
CA PRO A 43 0.11 -3.97 1.40
C PRO A 43 1.11 -4.68 2.32
N SER A 44 0.86 -5.96 2.60
CA SER A 44 1.75 -6.78 3.44
C SER A 44 2.97 -7.27 2.64
N ALA A 45 3.91 -7.95 3.32
CA ALA A 45 5.03 -8.62 2.67
C ALA A 45 4.63 -9.73 1.67
N SER A 46 3.38 -10.21 1.70
CA SER A 46 2.85 -11.18 0.72
C SER A 46 2.31 -10.53 -0.57
N TYR A 47 2.14 -9.21 -0.57
CA TYR A 47 1.72 -8.46 -1.75
C TYR A 47 2.84 -8.51 -2.81
N PRO A 48 2.51 -8.58 -4.12
CA PRO A 48 3.53 -8.62 -5.17
C PRO A 48 4.55 -7.48 -5.06
N ARG A 49 5.84 -7.79 -5.15
CA ARG A 49 6.91 -6.77 -5.18
C ARG A 49 6.78 -5.84 -6.40
N GLY A 50 7.39 -4.65 -6.31
CA GLY A 50 7.42 -3.68 -7.40
C GLY A 50 6.08 -3.01 -7.71
N TRP A 51 5.22 -2.87 -6.71
CA TRP A 51 3.91 -2.23 -6.86
C TRP A 51 3.97 -0.70 -6.82
N LEU A 52 4.95 -0.10 -6.14
CA LEU A 52 5.22 1.34 -6.21
C LEU A 52 6.20 1.62 -7.34
N ARG A 53 5.77 2.32 -8.39
CA ARG A 53 6.51 2.46 -9.65
C ARG A 53 6.77 3.91 -10.01
N VAL A 54 7.87 4.14 -10.72
CA VAL A 54 8.09 5.37 -11.49
C VAL A 54 8.24 5.01 -12.96
N GLN A 55 7.57 5.78 -13.80
CA GLN A 55 7.66 5.67 -15.25
C GLN A 55 8.06 7.02 -15.86
N THR A 56 8.82 6.97 -16.95
CA THR A 56 9.08 8.15 -17.80
C THR A 56 7.80 8.64 -18.48
N SER A 57 7.84 9.81 -19.11
CA SER A 57 6.74 10.29 -19.95
C SER A 57 6.40 9.32 -21.09
N GLU A 58 7.36 8.49 -21.51
CA GLU A 58 7.22 7.42 -22.51
C GLU A 58 6.83 6.06 -21.91
N TYR A 59 6.31 6.01 -20.68
CA TYR A 59 5.84 4.79 -20.00
C TYR A 59 6.93 3.76 -19.70
N ARG A 60 8.21 4.12 -19.82
CA ARG A 60 9.32 3.23 -19.44
C ARG A 60 9.43 3.19 -17.93
N GLN A 61 9.28 2.01 -17.32
CA GLN A 61 9.51 1.85 -15.88
C GLN A 61 10.99 2.05 -15.55
N VAL A 62 11.25 2.89 -14.55
CA VAL A 62 12.61 3.29 -14.13
C VAL A 62 12.85 3.07 -12.63
N MET A 63 11.80 2.82 -11.86
CA MET A 63 11.87 2.44 -10.45
C MET A 63 10.71 1.51 -10.13
N ALA A 64 10.95 0.51 -9.27
CA ALA A 64 9.91 -0.33 -8.70
C ALA A 64 10.30 -0.73 -7.27
N LEU A 65 9.40 -0.49 -6.31
CA LEU A 65 9.53 -0.86 -4.91
C LEU A 65 8.31 -1.68 -4.44
N PRO A 66 8.47 -2.60 -3.47
CA PRO A 66 9.73 -3.10 -2.94
C PRO A 66 10.56 -3.74 -4.06
N ILE A 67 11.90 -3.70 -3.94
CA ILE A 67 12.77 -4.25 -4.98
C ILE A 67 12.54 -5.76 -5.15
N ALA A 68 12.79 -6.27 -6.36
CA ALA A 68 12.47 -7.66 -6.71
C ALA A 68 13.25 -8.71 -5.88
N SER A 69 14.45 -8.37 -5.44
CA SER A 69 15.38 -9.27 -4.74
C SER A 69 15.52 -8.92 -3.27
N ASP A 70 15.66 -9.94 -2.41
CA ASP A 70 16.02 -9.81 -1.01
C ASP A 70 17.53 -9.96 -0.76
N GLU A 71 18.33 -10.15 -1.81
CA GLU A 71 19.79 -10.28 -1.70
C GLU A 71 20.46 -9.10 -0.97
N PRO A 72 20.09 -7.82 -1.19
CA PRO A 72 20.66 -6.72 -0.41
C PRO A 72 20.46 -6.87 1.11
N LEU A 73 19.31 -7.42 1.53
CA LEU A 73 19.05 -7.67 2.95
C LEU A 73 19.89 -8.82 3.49
N LYS A 74 20.03 -9.90 2.72
CA LYS A 74 20.85 -11.06 3.07
C LYS A 74 22.32 -10.66 3.20
N THR A 75 22.86 -9.92 2.23
CA THR A 75 24.23 -9.40 2.26
C THR A 75 24.45 -8.49 3.46
N TYR A 76 23.56 -7.53 3.69
CA TYR A 76 23.68 -6.62 4.84
C TYR A 76 23.68 -7.37 6.19
N ARG A 77 22.83 -8.39 6.36
CA ARG A 77 22.81 -9.20 7.59
C ARG A 77 24.11 -9.99 7.78
N SER A 78 24.64 -10.57 6.70
CA SER A 78 25.92 -11.30 6.72
C SER A 78 27.09 -10.38 7.07
N GLU A 79 27.15 -9.19 6.44
CA GLU A 79 28.17 -8.19 6.75
C GLU A 79 28.05 -7.67 8.18
N MET A 80 26.83 -7.38 8.66
CA MET A 80 26.59 -6.97 10.04
C MET A 80 27.13 -8.01 11.04
N GLN A 81 26.90 -9.29 10.78
CA GLN A 81 27.42 -10.37 11.62
C GLN A 81 28.95 -10.43 11.57
N LEU A 82 29.55 -10.27 10.39
CA LEU A 82 31.01 -10.23 10.22
C LEU A 82 31.63 -9.04 10.97
N HIS A 83 31.09 -7.83 10.83
CA HIS A 83 31.60 -6.64 11.53
C HIS A 83 31.44 -6.79 13.06
N LYS A 84 30.35 -7.42 13.52
CA LYS A 84 30.19 -7.78 14.94
C LYS A 84 31.28 -8.74 15.41
N THR A 85 31.64 -9.76 14.61
CA THR A 85 32.72 -10.69 14.96
C THR A 85 34.11 -10.06 14.92
N LEU A 86 34.34 -9.13 14.00
CA LEU A 86 35.64 -8.45 13.84
C LEU A 86 35.81 -7.23 14.75
N GLY A 87 34.76 -6.82 15.47
CA GLY A 87 34.78 -5.61 16.31
C GLY A 87 34.90 -4.31 15.51
N THR A 88 34.47 -4.32 14.25
CA THR A 88 34.56 -3.16 13.34
C THR A 88 33.24 -2.39 13.28
N THR A 89 33.30 -1.20 12.68
CA THR A 89 32.14 -0.31 12.49
C THR A 89 31.04 -0.98 11.68
N ARG A 90 29.77 -0.79 12.04
CA ARG A 90 28.64 -1.38 11.31
C ARG A 90 28.65 -0.96 9.82
N PRO A 91 28.35 -1.89 8.88
CA PRO A 91 28.20 -1.55 7.47
C PRO A 91 27.03 -0.58 7.26
N ALA A 92 27.06 0.15 6.15
CA ALA A 92 25.95 0.99 5.74
C ALA A 92 24.73 0.13 5.38
N ALA A 93 23.54 0.53 5.83
CA ALA A 93 22.32 -0.18 5.47
C ALA A 93 21.99 0.02 3.98
N PRO A 94 21.53 -1.02 3.28
CA PRO A 94 21.09 -0.89 1.90
C PRO A 94 19.87 0.04 1.81
N VAL A 95 19.79 0.80 0.71
CA VAL A 95 18.68 1.74 0.47
C VAL A 95 17.35 1.00 0.31
N ALA A 96 17.35 -0.20 -0.29
CA ALA A 96 16.18 -1.06 -0.44
C ALA A 96 16.54 -2.54 -0.21
N VAL A 97 15.59 -3.30 0.31
CA VAL A 97 15.74 -4.66 0.85
C VAL A 97 14.66 -5.64 0.41
N GLY A 98 13.68 -5.20 -0.38
CA GLY A 98 12.62 -6.05 -0.93
C GLY A 98 11.49 -6.34 0.06
N ASP A 99 11.35 -5.50 1.08
CA ASP A 99 10.30 -5.55 2.10
C ASP A 99 9.62 -4.16 2.18
N PRO A 100 8.28 -4.07 2.06
CA PRO A 100 7.57 -2.79 1.98
C PRO A 100 7.65 -1.96 3.26
N LEU A 101 7.80 -2.58 4.45
CA LEU A 101 8.02 -1.84 5.69
C LEU A 101 9.26 -0.98 5.55
N TYR A 102 10.34 -1.59 5.10
CA TYR A 102 11.60 -0.88 4.92
C TYR A 102 11.53 -0.02 3.67
N ASP A 103 11.34 -0.56 2.49
CA ASP A 103 11.50 0.14 1.20
C ASP A 103 10.56 1.35 1.05
N ILE A 104 9.40 1.33 1.72
CA ILE A 104 8.32 2.30 1.48
C ILE A 104 7.80 2.94 2.78
N TYR A 105 7.36 2.14 3.75
CA TYR A 105 6.51 2.66 4.84
C TYR A 105 7.29 3.41 5.93
N ALA A 106 8.47 2.89 6.31
CA ALA A 106 9.33 3.45 7.34
C ALA A 106 10.48 4.28 6.75
N ARG A 107 10.33 4.79 5.52
CA ARG A 107 11.33 5.67 4.91
C ARG A 107 11.48 6.98 5.68
N GLU A 108 12.69 7.52 5.59
CA GLU A 108 13.03 8.81 6.18
C GLU A 108 12.12 9.94 5.65
N PRO A 109 11.86 10.97 6.47
CA PRO A 109 11.06 12.14 6.11
C PRO A 109 11.39 12.84 4.77
N ASP A 110 12.63 12.77 4.31
CA ASP A 110 13.11 13.44 3.10
C ASP A 110 12.99 12.58 1.83
N ALA A 111 12.79 11.27 1.97
CA ALA A 111 12.54 10.38 0.84
C ALA A 111 11.25 10.81 0.13
N TRP A 112 11.37 11.15 -1.17
CA TRP A 112 10.25 11.72 -1.90
C TRP A 112 9.09 10.73 -2.08
N TRP A 113 9.32 9.42 -1.99
CA TRP A 113 8.32 8.35 -2.12
C TRP A 113 7.79 7.81 -0.79
N ARG A 114 8.22 8.37 0.35
CA ARG A 114 7.79 7.92 1.69
C ARG A 114 6.26 7.85 1.83
N LEU A 115 5.78 6.94 2.68
CA LEU A 115 4.35 6.79 2.92
C LEU A 115 3.72 8.01 3.60
N LEU A 116 4.32 8.54 4.67
CA LEU A 116 3.74 9.60 5.49
C LEU A 116 4.52 10.91 5.34
N ASN A 117 3.81 12.02 5.15
CA ASN A 117 4.41 13.34 5.29
C ASN A 117 4.46 13.71 6.80
N PRO A 118 5.65 13.97 7.38
CA PRO A 118 5.78 14.30 8.80
C PRO A 118 4.96 15.51 9.26
N GLU A 119 4.81 16.52 8.41
CA GLU A 119 4.04 17.73 8.72
C GLU A 119 2.54 17.45 8.81
N TRP A 120 2.08 16.35 8.22
CA TRP A 120 0.65 15.97 8.21
C TRP A 120 0.29 14.97 9.31
N VAL A 121 1.27 14.37 9.98
CA VAL A 121 1.03 13.39 11.07
C VAL A 121 0.41 14.05 12.31
N ASN A 122 0.82 15.28 12.62
CA ASN A 122 0.35 16.05 13.77
C ASN A 122 -0.08 17.47 13.34
N PRO A 123 -1.20 17.60 12.61
CA PRO A 123 -1.62 18.89 12.04
C PRO A 123 -1.97 19.93 13.11
N ALA A 124 -2.29 19.48 14.33
CA ALA A 124 -2.57 20.36 15.46
C ALA A 124 -1.31 20.92 16.14
N ASN A 125 -0.11 20.50 15.71
CA ASN A 125 1.18 20.86 16.32
C ASN A 125 1.20 20.68 17.85
N LYS A 126 0.45 19.68 18.36
CA LYS A 126 0.45 19.37 19.79
C LYS A 126 1.81 18.85 20.19
N LYS A 127 2.37 19.41 21.27
CA LYS A 127 3.63 18.92 21.84
C LYS A 127 3.34 17.67 22.67
N TYR A 128 4.17 16.64 22.52
CA TYR A 128 4.12 15.43 23.32
C TYR A 128 5.45 15.32 24.07
N GLU A 129 5.41 15.30 25.40
CA GLU A 129 6.63 15.16 26.20
C GLU A 129 7.27 13.79 25.95
N GLY A 130 8.55 13.78 25.58
CA GLY A 130 9.32 12.54 25.36
C GLY A 130 8.97 11.76 24.09
N TYR A 131 8.04 12.23 23.24
CA TYR A 131 7.61 11.51 22.04
C TYR A 131 7.68 12.36 20.77
N ASN A 132 8.25 11.79 19.72
CA ASN A 132 8.18 12.30 18.36
C ASN A 132 6.91 11.74 17.66
N PRO A 133 5.94 12.57 17.24
CA PRO A 133 4.74 12.11 16.54
C PRO A 133 5.02 11.24 15.31
N TYR A 134 6.04 11.59 14.51
CA TYR A 134 6.43 10.78 13.36
C TYR A 134 6.98 9.41 13.81
N GLY A 135 7.77 9.38 14.89
CA GLY A 135 8.27 8.14 15.49
C GLY A 135 7.16 7.24 16.04
N LEU A 136 6.08 7.82 16.59
CA LEU A 136 4.91 7.06 17.00
C LEU A 136 4.16 6.47 15.80
N ALA A 137 4.02 7.23 14.70
CA ALA A 137 3.41 6.74 13.47
C ALA A 137 4.21 5.58 12.85
N THR A 138 5.54 5.68 12.80
CA THR A 138 6.38 4.57 12.31
C THR A 138 6.31 3.34 13.21
N LYS A 139 6.17 3.51 14.53
CA LYS A 139 5.91 2.39 15.45
C LYS A 139 4.58 1.69 15.13
N ARG A 140 3.50 2.44 14.90
CA ARG A 140 2.19 1.85 14.53
C ARG A 140 2.23 1.12 13.20
N ILE A 141 2.99 1.65 12.22
CA ILE A 141 3.25 0.94 10.95
C ILE A 141 3.92 -0.41 11.24
N ALA A 142 4.95 -0.44 12.11
CA ALA A 142 5.63 -1.68 12.46
C ALA A 142 4.71 -2.68 13.18
N GLU A 143 3.82 -2.20 14.04
CA GLU A 143 2.78 -3.01 14.71
C GLU A 143 1.80 -3.60 13.70
N ALA A 144 1.29 -2.82 12.73
CA ALA A 144 0.43 -3.30 11.65
C ALA A 144 1.12 -4.37 10.78
N GLN A 145 2.41 -4.20 10.46
CA GLN A 145 3.18 -5.22 9.75
C GLN A 145 3.41 -6.48 10.60
N SER A 146 3.47 -6.35 11.92
CA SER A 146 3.50 -7.52 12.81
C SER A 146 2.18 -8.24 12.83
N PHE A 147 1.06 -7.51 12.87
CA PHE A 147 -0.26 -8.09 12.72
C PHE A 147 -0.40 -8.85 11.38
N HIS A 148 0.04 -8.27 10.26
CA HIS A 148 0.04 -8.93 8.96
C HIS A 148 0.76 -10.27 8.95
N ARG A 149 1.92 -10.37 9.60
CA ARG A 149 2.65 -11.64 9.74
C ARG A 149 1.87 -12.67 10.56
N ASN A 150 1.22 -12.22 11.63
CA ASN A 150 0.45 -13.10 12.51
C ASN A 150 -0.79 -13.68 11.82
N ILE A 151 -1.43 -12.92 10.92
CA ILE A 151 -2.62 -13.39 10.18
C ILE A 151 -2.28 -13.99 8.81
N GLN A 152 -1.00 -14.02 8.43
CA GLN A 152 -0.59 -14.44 7.10
C GLN A 152 -1.03 -15.88 6.82
N GLY A 153 -1.88 -16.02 5.81
CA GLY A 153 -2.37 -17.34 5.40
C GLY A 153 -3.35 -17.99 6.38
N LEU A 154 -3.76 -17.31 7.45
CA LEU A 154 -4.77 -17.83 8.37
C LEU A 154 -6.17 -17.63 7.77
N TYR A 155 -6.79 -18.73 7.39
CA TYR A 155 -8.18 -18.79 6.97
C TYR A 155 -8.85 -19.94 7.72
N HIS A 156 -10.10 -19.76 8.13
CA HIS A 156 -10.86 -20.85 8.73
C HIS A 156 -10.99 -22.01 7.71
N PRO A 157 -10.88 -23.30 8.10
CA PRO A 157 -10.96 -24.42 7.16
C PRO A 157 -12.25 -24.42 6.31
N THR A 158 -13.33 -23.92 6.89
CA THR A 158 -14.63 -23.72 6.23
C THR A 158 -14.79 -22.26 5.81
N THR A 159 -13.91 -21.76 4.95
CA THR A 159 -13.99 -20.40 4.40
C THR A 159 -14.60 -20.43 3.01
N TYR A 160 -15.62 -19.61 2.79
CA TYR A 160 -16.15 -19.30 1.47
C TYR A 160 -15.98 -17.81 1.24
N ALA A 161 -15.34 -17.43 0.14
CA ALA A 161 -15.02 -16.04 -0.14
C ALA A 161 -15.58 -15.61 -1.49
N SER A 162 -15.91 -14.34 -1.65
CA SER A 162 -16.22 -13.73 -2.94
C SER A 162 -15.41 -12.45 -3.10
N TYR A 163 -15.01 -12.11 -4.33
CA TYR A 163 -14.29 -10.87 -4.62
C TYR A 163 -14.55 -10.35 -6.04
N GLY A 164 -14.42 -9.02 -6.19
CA GLY A 164 -14.50 -8.33 -7.47
C GLY A 164 -13.20 -8.40 -8.26
N ALA A 165 -13.30 -8.81 -9.52
CA ALA A 165 -12.23 -8.88 -10.51
C ALA A 165 -12.70 -8.28 -11.82
N ASP A 166 -13.12 -7.02 -11.78
CA ASP A 166 -13.71 -6.33 -12.92
C ASP A 166 -12.67 -5.40 -13.58
N PRO A 167 -12.37 -5.57 -14.89
CA PRO A 167 -11.45 -4.68 -15.58
C PRO A 167 -11.99 -3.25 -15.74
N TYR A 168 -13.27 -2.99 -15.47
CA TYR A 168 -13.86 -1.66 -15.50
C TYR A 168 -13.95 -1.01 -14.11
N GLN A 169 -13.87 -1.78 -13.02
CA GLN A 169 -13.81 -1.27 -11.65
C GLN A 169 -12.35 -1.19 -11.19
N LYS A 170 -11.64 -0.18 -11.70
CA LYS A 170 -10.19 -0.04 -11.53
C LYS A 170 -9.79 0.20 -10.08
N ALA A 171 -8.78 -0.52 -9.60
CA ALA A 171 -8.17 -0.33 -8.28
C ALA A 171 -6.64 -0.12 -8.39
N PHE A 172 -6.04 0.40 -7.33
CA PHE A 172 -4.59 0.60 -7.25
C PHE A 172 -3.87 -0.73 -6.91
N GLY A 173 -3.72 -1.61 -7.91
CA GLY A 173 -2.85 -2.79 -7.80
C GLY A 173 -1.38 -2.39 -7.77
N ALA A 174 -1.00 -1.49 -8.67
CA ALA A 174 0.24 -0.74 -8.64
C ALA A 174 -0.03 0.77 -8.48
N VAL A 175 0.82 1.43 -7.70
CA VAL A 175 0.85 2.88 -7.54
C VAL A 175 1.96 3.41 -8.45
N THR A 176 1.60 4.06 -9.55
CA THR A 176 2.57 4.53 -10.55
C THR A 176 2.66 6.05 -10.54
N TYR A 177 3.88 6.58 -10.45
CA TYR A 177 4.16 7.99 -10.69
C TYR A 177 4.80 8.17 -12.07
N ARG A 178 4.26 9.09 -12.87
CA ARG A 178 4.86 9.51 -14.14
C ARG A 178 5.73 10.74 -13.93
N VAL A 179 7.00 10.65 -14.31
CA VAL A 179 7.92 11.79 -14.30
C VAL A 179 7.86 12.53 -15.65
N ASN A 180 7.95 13.85 -15.61
CA ASN A 180 7.98 14.72 -16.79
C ASN A 180 9.33 14.71 -17.54
N ALA A 181 9.87 13.51 -17.79
CA ALA A 181 11.10 13.29 -18.55
C ALA A 181 10.97 12.05 -19.43
N THR A 182 11.46 12.10 -20.66
CA THR A 182 11.46 10.97 -21.62
C THR A 182 12.47 9.88 -21.24
N GLY A 183 13.57 10.28 -20.59
CA GLY A 183 14.59 9.39 -20.06
C GLY A 183 15.27 9.98 -18.82
N LEU A 184 15.90 9.11 -18.03
CA LEU A 184 16.57 9.51 -16.78
C LEU A 184 18.10 9.60 -16.89
N LYS A 185 18.66 9.44 -18.10
CA LYS A 185 20.09 9.57 -18.31
C LYS A 185 20.54 10.97 -17.87
N GLY A 186 21.44 11.03 -16.89
CA GLY A 186 21.94 12.29 -16.33
C GLY A 186 21.12 12.86 -15.17
N PHE A 187 19.98 12.27 -14.80
CA PHE A 187 19.21 12.68 -13.61
C PHE A 187 19.54 11.86 -12.34
N GLY A 188 20.38 10.83 -12.48
CA GLY A 188 20.72 9.93 -11.37
C GLY A 188 19.64 8.89 -11.09
N ASP A 189 19.83 8.14 -10.01
CA ASP A 189 18.86 7.14 -9.54
C ASP A 189 17.62 7.83 -8.94
N PRO A 190 16.38 7.48 -9.31
CA PRO A 190 15.19 7.97 -8.63
C PRO A 190 15.21 7.90 -7.10
N LEU A 191 15.91 6.92 -6.52
CA LEU A 191 16.06 6.75 -5.07
C LEU A 191 16.98 7.82 -4.42
N SER A 192 17.78 8.54 -5.19
CA SER A 192 18.67 9.60 -4.68
C SER A 192 18.04 11.01 -4.77
N TRP A 193 16.91 11.15 -5.46
CA TRP A 193 16.27 12.43 -5.67
C TRP A 193 15.75 13.03 -4.36
N ARG A 194 15.93 14.34 -4.20
CA ARG A 194 15.52 15.05 -2.99
C ARG A 194 14.13 15.64 -3.17
N LEU A 195 13.24 15.45 -2.20
CA LEU A 195 11.94 16.13 -2.20
C LEU A 195 12.14 17.65 -2.16
N ILE A 196 11.45 18.38 -3.05
CA ILE A 196 11.30 19.84 -2.98
C ILE A 196 9.93 20.17 -2.40
N SER A 197 8.85 19.60 -2.96
CA SER A 197 7.49 19.86 -2.52
C SER A 197 6.53 18.76 -2.94
N GLU A 198 5.40 18.68 -2.25
CA GLU A 198 4.25 17.87 -2.64
C GLU A 198 2.96 18.63 -2.34
N ASP A 199 1.91 18.42 -3.14
CA ASP A 199 0.64 19.15 -2.99
C ASP A 199 -0.44 18.37 -2.22
N GLY A 200 -0.17 17.10 -1.87
CA GLY A 200 -1.15 16.24 -1.22
C GLY A 200 -2.28 15.78 -2.15
N GLU A 201 -2.17 15.99 -3.45
CA GLU A 201 -3.13 15.55 -4.46
C GLU A 201 -2.47 14.70 -5.55
N GLY A 202 -1.26 14.19 -5.29
CA GLY A 202 -0.53 13.29 -6.16
C GLY A 202 0.54 13.95 -7.04
N ARG A 203 0.83 15.25 -6.92
CA ARG A 203 1.99 15.87 -7.59
C ARG A 203 3.15 16.01 -6.61
N ILE A 204 4.33 15.63 -7.08
CA ILE A 204 5.59 15.73 -6.32
C ILE A 204 6.61 16.45 -7.19
N VAL A 205 7.37 17.35 -6.58
CA VAL A 205 8.49 18.04 -7.20
C VAL A 205 9.76 17.60 -6.50
N VAL A 206 10.76 17.18 -7.26
CA VAL A 206 12.03 16.65 -6.75
C VAL A 206 13.21 17.32 -7.43
N ARG A 207 14.34 17.38 -6.72
CA ARG A 207 15.65 17.75 -7.26
C ARG A 207 16.43 16.49 -7.59
N ALA A 208 16.77 16.32 -8.86
CA ALA A 208 17.66 15.27 -9.34
C ALA A 208 19.13 15.56 -8.98
N GLU A 209 20.02 14.58 -9.16
CA GLU A 209 21.45 14.70 -8.83
C GLU A 209 22.15 15.83 -9.61
N ASN A 210 21.76 16.01 -10.88
CA ASN A 210 22.24 17.09 -11.74
C ASN A 210 21.64 18.47 -11.38
N ARG A 211 20.94 18.58 -10.24
CA ARG A 211 20.27 19.79 -9.73
C ARG A 211 19.06 20.27 -10.54
N HIS A 212 18.70 19.59 -11.63
CA HIS A 212 17.46 19.88 -12.33
C HIS A 212 16.25 19.47 -11.48
N THR A 213 15.16 20.20 -11.65
CA THR A 213 13.90 19.92 -11.00
C THR A 213 13.03 19.07 -11.92
N LEU A 214 12.49 17.98 -11.37
CA LEU A 214 11.56 17.08 -12.04
C LEU A 214 10.22 17.10 -11.32
N GLN A 215 9.15 16.90 -12.07
CA GLN A 215 7.79 16.76 -11.55
C GLN A 215 7.30 15.34 -11.80
N LEU A 216 6.76 14.73 -10.74
CA LEU A 216 6.07 13.46 -10.78
C LEU A 216 4.58 13.67 -10.55
N ARG A 217 3.74 12.89 -11.25
CA ARG A 217 2.30 12.86 -11.05
C ARG A 217 1.83 11.42 -10.84
N LEU A 218 0.99 11.22 -9.83
CA LEU A 218 0.30 9.95 -9.61
C LEU A 218 -0.62 9.66 -10.80
N GLU A 219 -0.46 8.48 -11.38
CA GLU A 219 -1.31 7.96 -12.45
C GLU A 219 -2.60 7.37 -11.89
N PRO A 220 -3.70 7.38 -12.65
CA PRO A 220 -4.95 6.75 -12.26
C PRO A 220 -4.80 5.22 -12.09
N PRO A 221 -5.69 4.56 -11.33
CA PRO A 221 -5.67 3.12 -11.19
C PRO A 221 -6.01 2.44 -12.53
N ILE A 222 -5.33 1.32 -12.82
CA ILE A 222 -5.52 0.57 -14.06
C ILE A 222 -5.79 -0.92 -13.85
N ASP A 223 -5.56 -1.44 -12.65
CA ASP A 223 -5.70 -2.87 -12.36
C ASP A 223 -7.17 -3.23 -12.10
N ALA A 224 -7.57 -4.43 -12.50
CA ALA A 224 -8.92 -4.93 -12.24
C ALA A 224 -9.15 -5.10 -10.74
N GLY A 225 -10.37 -4.84 -10.29
CA GLY A 225 -10.74 -4.93 -8.87
C GLY A 225 -12.20 -4.60 -8.64
N ASP A 226 -12.46 -3.90 -7.54
CA ASP A 226 -13.78 -3.40 -7.12
C ASP A 226 -13.74 -1.91 -6.74
N GLN A 227 -12.85 -1.11 -7.35
CA GLN A 227 -12.51 0.28 -7.01
C GLN A 227 -11.62 0.49 -5.77
N THR A 228 -11.58 -0.47 -4.83
CA THR A 228 -10.75 -0.35 -3.62
C THR A 228 -9.69 -1.44 -3.57
N VAL A 229 -10.09 -2.69 -3.78
CA VAL A 229 -9.25 -3.87 -3.64
C VAL A 229 -8.85 -4.38 -5.03
N PRO A 230 -7.56 -4.43 -5.36
CA PRO A 230 -7.09 -5.00 -6.61
C PRO A 230 -7.21 -6.53 -6.60
N SER A 231 -7.73 -7.08 -7.71
CA SER A 231 -7.94 -8.54 -7.89
C SER A 231 -6.63 -9.32 -7.78
N ASP A 232 -5.71 -9.09 -8.71
CA ASP A 232 -4.59 -9.99 -8.93
C ASP A 232 -3.50 -9.84 -7.85
N ALA A 233 -3.36 -8.62 -7.34
CA ALA A 233 -2.38 -8.30 -6.32
C ALA A 233 -2.86 -8.60 -4.89
N SER A 234 -4.18 -8.56 -4.64
CA SER A 234 -4.76 -8.76 -3.30
C SER A 234 -5.85 -9.83 -3.26
N ALA A 235 -7.03 -9.56 -3.81
CA ALA A 235 -8.23 -10.34 -3.51
C ALA A 235 -8.15 -11.82 -3.95
N SER A 236 -7.47 -12.08 -5.06
CA SER A 236 -7.22 -13.43 -5.57
C SER A 236 -6.33 -14.30 -4.66
N ARG A 237 -5.70 -13.72 -3.63
CA ARG A 237 -4.85 -14.42 -2.66
C ARG A 237 -5.64 -15.07 -1.52
N VAL A 238 -6.94 -14.79 -1.41
CA VAL A 238 -7.80 -15.44 -0.42
C VAL A 238 -7.84 -16.94 -0.67
N ARG A 239 -7.69 -17.73 0.39
CA ARG A 239 -7.79 -19.19 0.35
C ARG A 239 -9.02 -19.63 1.11
N GLY A 240 -9.79 -20.54 0.53
CA GLY A 240 -11.00 -21.09 1.13
C GLY A 240 -11.44 -22.37 0.44
N THR A 241 -12.47 -23.00 0.98
CA THR A 241 -13.16 -24.14 0.39
C THR A 241 -13.69 -23.79 -1.01
N VAL A 242 -14.27 -22.60 -1.14
CA VAL A 242 -14.70 -22.04 -2.43
C VAL A 242 -14.37 -20.55 -2.45
N VAL A 243 -13.86 -20.07 -3.58
CA VAL A 243 -13.58 -18.66 -3.82
C VAL A 243 -14.28 -18.23 -5.11
N PHE A 244 -15.28 -17.36 -4.99
CA PHE A 244 -16.06 -16.81 -6.10
C PHE A 244 -15.38 -15.56 -6.65
N ARG A 245 -14.81 -15.68 -7.85
CA ARG A 245 -14.33 -14.53 -8.62
C ARG A 245 -15.49 -13.94 -9.43
N GLN A 246 -15.79 -12.66 -9.22
CA GLN A 246 -16.99 -12.02 -9.78
C GLN A 246 -16.67 -10.64 -10.38
N SER A 247 -17.66 -10.00 -11.00
CA SER A 247 -17.56 -8.67 -11.61
C SER A 247 -18.91 -7.95 -11.62
N GLY A 248 -18.90 -6.64 -11.86
CA GLY A 248 -20.10 -5.81 -11.99
C GLY A 248 -20.50 -5.07 -10.72
N TYR A 249 -19.61 -4.90 -9.75
CA TYR A 249 -19.86 -4.14 -8.53
C TYR A 249 -18.60 -3.44 -8.02
N GLU A 250 -18.80 -2.34 -7.31
CA GLU A 250 -17.75 -1.68 -6.53
C GLU A 250 -17.79 -2.16 -5.06
N HIS A 251 -16.72 -1.87 -4.32
CA HIS A 251 -16.43 -2.41 -3.01
C HIS A 251 -17.53 -2.14 -1.97
N GLN A 252 -17.94 -0.89 -1.84
CA GLN A 252 -18.84 -0.42 -0.78
C GLN A 252 -20.25 -0.98 -0.93
N ASN A 253 -20.74 -1.10 -2.17
CA ASN A 253 -22.07 -1.60 -2.48
C ASN A 253 -22.07 -3.06 -2.96
N SER A 254 -20.99 -3.81 -2.70
CA SER A 254 -20.84 -5.19 -3.17
C SER A 254 -22.00 -6.10 -2.75
N TYR A 255 -22.48 -5.99 -1.50
CA TYR A 255 -23.62 -6.78 -1.00
C TYR A 255 -25.00 -6.42 -1.57
N ASN A 256 -25.11 -5.34 -2.36
CA ASN A 256 -26.32 -5.05 -3.14
C ASN A 256 -26.30 -5.68 -4.53
N ASN A 257 -25.27 -6.47 -4.86
CA ASN A 257 -25.18 -7.21 -6.12
C ASN A 257 -25.68 -8.66 -5.96
N ASP A 258 -26.57 -9.10 -6.86
CA ASP A 258 -27.15 -10.44 -6.85
C ASP A 258 -26.11 -11.57 -6.86
N LYS A 259 -24.96 -11.38 -7.53
CA LYS A 259 -23.88 -12.40 -7.55
C LYS A 259 -23.25 -12.57 -6.18
N VAL A 260 -23.06 -11.48 -5.43
CA VAL A 260 -22.51 -11.52 -4.08
C VAL A 260 -23.52 -12.18 -3.15
N LEU A 261 -24.79 -11.79 -3.20
CA LEU A 261 -25.87 -12.39 -2.42
C LEU A 261 -26.04 -13.89 -2.71
N ALA A 262 -25.98 -14.30 -3.98
CA ALA A 262 -26.04 -15.71 -4.37
C ALA A 262 -24.85 -16.52 -3.79
N SER A 263 -23.63 -15.97 -3.85
CA SER A 263 -22.45 -16.61 -3.28
C SER A 263 -22.51 -16.70 -1.76
N LEU A 264 -23.03 -15.66 -1.09
CA LEU A 264 -23.27 -15.64 0.35
C LEU A 264 -24.27 -16.73 0.75
N LEU A 265 -25.43 -16.77 0.09
CA LEU A 265 -26.47 -17.76 0.37
C LEU A 265 -25.97 -19.19 0.17
N TYR A 266 -25.28 -19.45 -0.95
CA TYR A 266 -24.63 -20.74 -1.21
C TYR A 266 -23.69 -21.12 -0.06
N SER A 267 -22.85 -20.18 0.38
CA SER A 267 -21.87 -20.40 1.44
C SER A 267 -22.54 -20.73 2.77
N LEU A 268 -23.59 -19.98 3.14
CA LEU A 268 -24.38 -20.23 4.35
C LEU A 268 -25.00 -21.63 4.33
N VAL A 269 -25.60 -22.04 3.21
CA VAL A 269 -26.18 -23.38 3.05
C VAL A 269 -25.09 -24.45 3.18
N LYS A 270 -23.92 -24.27 2.56
CA LYS A 270 -22.82 -25.24 2.68
C LYS A 270 -22.29 -25.36 4.11
N ILE A 271 -22.14 -24.24 4.82
CA ILE A 271 -21.69 -24.23 6.22
C ILE A 271 -22.74 -24.88 7.12
N ALA A 272 -24.03 -24.54 6.96
CA ALA A 272 -25.12 -25.10 7.75
C ALA A 272 -25.20 -26.63 7.60
N ASN A 273 -24.95 -27.17 6.40
CA ASN A 273 -24.91 -28.61 6.15
C ASN A 273 -23.75 -29.35 6.85
N THR A 274 -22.79 -28.65 7.45
CA THR A 274 -21.77 -29.28 8.31
C THR A 274 -22.21 -29.42 9.77
N ALA A 275 -23.36 -28.86 10.15
CA ALA A 275 -23.87 -28.95 11.51
C ALA A 275 -24.19 -30.41 11.88
N PRO A 276 -23.73 -30.90 13.05
CA PRO A 276 -23.83 -32.30 13.40
C PRO A 276 -25.28 -32.78 13.57
N TRP A 277 -26.20 -31.89 13.93
CA TRP A 277 -27.63 -32.18 14.13
C TRP A 277 -28.45 -32.19 12.84
N TRP A 278 -27.87 -31.80 11.70
CA TRP A 278 -28.57 -31.76 10.40
C TRP A 278 -28.52 -33.10 9.64
N LYS A 279 -27.71 -34.06 10.10
CA LYS A 279 -27.73 -35.43 9.58
C LYS A 279 -28.91 -36.20 10.18
N SER A 280 -30.08 -36.03 9.59
CA SER A 280 -31.28 -36.86 9.79
C SER A 280 -31.68 -37.52 8.48
#